data_AF-A0A959EZL5-F1
#
_entry.id   AF-A0A959EZL5-F1
#
_cell.length_a   1.000
_cell.length_b   1.000
_cell.length_c   1.000
_cell.angle_alpha   90.00
_cell.angle_beta   90.00
_cell.angle_gamma   90.00
#
_symmetry.space_group_name_H-M   'P 1'
#
loop_
_entity.id
_entity.type
_entity.pdbx_description
1 polymer ?
#
loop_
_entity_poly.entity_id
_entity_poly.type
_entity_poly.pdbx_seq_one_letter_code
_entity_poly.pdbx_strand_id
1 'polypeptide(L)'
;WKPQPGKWCLLEVVCHLYDEEREDFRARVRHTLETPDQPMPPIDPVGWVAARKYLEQDYPDMLARFLDERRQSVEWLQALADPQWDNTYQHPILGPLSARLFLTNWLAHDYLHFRQIARIKHQFLGVKSGIKLDYAGEW
;
A
#
# COMPACT_ATOMS: atom_id res chain seq x y z
N TRP A 1 15.36 4.71 11.89
CA TRP A 1 16.09 3.42 11.93
C TRP A 1 15.68 2.59 10.72
N LYS A 2 16.64 2.01 10.00
CA LYS A 2 16.39 1.05 8.91
C LYS A 2 16.90 -0.32 9.34
N PRO A 3 16.21 -1.42 8.98
CA PRO A 3 16.70 -2.76 9.28
C PRO A 3 18.07 -3.06 8.70
N GLN A 4 18.28 -2.71 7.43
CA GLN A 4 19.48 -2.96 6.64
C GLN A 4 19.56 -1.94 5.49
N PRO A 5 20.74 -1.74 4.85
CA PRO A 5 20.83 -0.99 3.61
C PRO A 5 19.84 -1.50 2.56
N GLY A 6 19.15 -0.58 1.87
CA GLY A 6 18.15 -0.91 0.85
C GLY A 6 16.81 -1.46 1.38
N LYS A 7 16.62 -1.62 2.70
CA LYS A 7 15.32 -1.94 3.29
C LYS A 7 14.61 -0.69 3.78
N TRP A 8 13.28 -0.70 3.70
CA TRP A 8 12.46 0.43 4.14
C TRP A 8 12.39 0.54 5.66
N CYS A 9 12.37 1.78 6.15
CA CYS A 9 11.95 2.10 7.51
C CYS A 9 10.41 2.29 7.56
N LEU A 10 9.88 2.52 8.77
CA LEU A 10 8.43 2.77 8.95
C LEU A 10 7.93 3.99 8.17
N LEU A 11 8.74 5.06 8.05
CA LEU A 11 8.37 6.24 7.27
C LEU A 11 8.18 5.91 5.79
N GLU A 12 9.14 5.22 5.18
CA GLU A 12 9.02 4.80 3.78
C GLU A 12 7.83 3.87 3.55
N VAL A 13 7.52 2.96 4.49
CA VAL A 13 6.33 2.11 4.41
C VAL A 13 5.04 2.94 4.45
N VAL A 14 4.94 3.95 5.33
CA VAL A 14 3.74 4.80 5.41
C VAL A 14 3.59 5.69 4.18
N CYS A 15 4.67 6.27 3.66
CA CYS A 15 4.62 7.03 2.41
C CYS A 15 4.17 6.14 1.24
N HIS A 16 4.71 4.92 1.15
CA HIS A 16 4.29 3.93 0.15
C HIS A 16 2.80 3.61 0.24
N LEU A 17 2.31 3.30 1.45
CA LEU A 17 0.88 3.02 1.66
C LEU A 17 0.01 4.22 1.29
N TYR A 18 0.43 5.44 1.63
CA TYR A 18 -0.29 6.67 1.25
C TYR A 18 -0.41 6.83 -0.27
N ASP A 19 0.68 6.60 -1.01
CA ASP A 19 0.67 6.76 -2.47
C ASP A 19 -0.12 5.65 -3.17
N GLU A 20 0.09 4.40 -2.77
CA GLU A 20 -0.64 3.23 -3.28
C GLU A 20 -2.15 3.30 -3.01
N GLU A 21 -2.55 3.84 -1.86
CA GLU A 21 -3.96 4.09 -1.52
C GLU A 21 -4.64 4.95 -2.59
N ARG A 22 -3.95 5.96 -3.11
CA ARG A 22 -4.54 7.03 -3.93
C ARG A 22 -4.37 6.77 -5.42
N GLU A 23 -3.17 6.35 -5.81
CA GLU A 23 -2.69 6.36 -7.18
C GLU A 23 -2.53 4.97 -7.77
N ASP A 24 -2.50 3.92 -6.94
CA ASP A 24 -2.65 2.54 -7.40
C ASP A 24 -4.07 2.06 -7.09
N PHE A 25 -4.31 1.49 -5.90
CA PHE A 25 -5.48 0.65 -5.68
C PHE A 25 -6.81 1.39 -5.83
N ARG A 26 -7.01 2.56 -5.19
CA ARG A 26 -8.28 3.30 -5.36
C ARG A 26 -8.49 3.72 -6.81
N ALA A 27 -7.44 4.23 -7.45
CA ALA A 27 -7.49 4.68 -8.84
C ALA A 27 -7.83 3.53 -9.78
N ARG A 28 -7.21 2.36 -9.61
CA ARG A 28 -7.44 1.17 -10.44
C ARG A 28 -8.81 0.54 -10.21
N VAL A 29 -9.27 0.45 -8.96
CA VAL A 29 -10.64 0.00 -8.65
C VAL A 29 -11.66 0.95 -9.30
N ARG A 30 -11.48 2.27 -9.16
CA ARG A 30 -12.37 3.25 -9.78
C ARG A 30 -12.36 3.14 -11.31
N HIS A 31 -11.18 3.10 -11.91
CA HIS A 31 -11.01 2.99 -13.36
C HIS A 31 -11.67 1.73 -13.93
N THR A 32 -11.50 0.59 -13.26
CA THR A 32 -12.13 -0.66 -13.71
C THR A 32 -13.64 -0.66 -13.53
N LEU A 33 -14.18 0.01 -12.50
CA LEU A 33 -15.62 0.16 -12.33
C LEU A 33 -16.24 1.09 -13.38
N GLU A 34 -15.60 2.24 -13.63
CA GLU A 34 -16.20 3.36 -14.38
C GLU A 34 -15.81 3.38 -15.86
N THR A 35 -14.57 2.98 -16.19
CA THR A 35 -13.99 3.11 -17.54
C THR A 35 -13.11 1.91 -17.93
N PRO A 36 -13.61 0.65 -17.84
CA PRO A 36 -12.81 -0.56 -18.05
C PRO A 36 -12.15 -0.67 -19.43
N ASP A 37 -12.75 -0.06 -20.46
CA ASP A 37 -12.26 -0.09 -21.84
C ASP A 37 -11.21 0.98 -22.15
N GLN A 38 -10.96 1.91 -21.21
CA GLN A 38 -9.97 2.97 -21.40
C GLN A 38 -8.58 2.53 -20.95
N PRO A 39 -7.50 3.01 -21.61
CA PRO A 39 -6.13 2.78 -21.15
C PRO A 39 -5.93 3.24 -19.71
N MET A 40 -5.31 2.40 -18.89
CA MET A 40 -4.97 2.77 -17.52
C MET A 40 -3.69 3.61 -17.49
N PRO A 41 -3.64 4.71 -16.72
CA PRO A 41 -2.42 5.48 -16.56
C PRO A 41 -1.29 4.61 -16.00
N PRO A 42 -0.05 4.74 -16.53
CA PRO A 42 1.10 4.04 -15.95
C PRO A 42 1.43 4.64 -14.58
N ILE A 43 1.95 3.78 -13.69
CA ILE A 43 2.46 4.18 -12.37
C ILE A 43 3.86 3.62 -12.16
N ASP A 44 4.61 4.21 -11.24
CA ASP A 44 5.94 3.75 -10.85
C ASP A 44 6.12 3.79 -9.32
N PRO A 45 5.51 2.84 -8.58
CA PRO A 45 5.59 2.83 -7.12
C PRO A 45 7.01 2.73 -6.57
N VAL A 46 7.90 2.03 -7.29
CA VAL A 46 9.30 1.90 -6.89
C VAL A 46 10.04 3.23 -7.10
N GLY A 47 9.83 3.91 -8.22
CA GLY A 47 10.42 5.21 -8.50
C GLY A 47 9.91 6.32 -7.58
N TRP A 48 8.66 6.24 -7.11
CA TRP A 48 8.08 7.22 -6.18
C TRP A 48 8.89 7.39 -4.89
N VAL A 49 9.51 6.32 -4.39
CA VAL A 49 10.34 6.36 -3.17
C VAL A 49 11.43 7.45 -3.27
N ALA A 50 12.14 7.49 -4.40
CA ALA A 50 13.18 8.47 -4.66
C ALA A 50 12.57 9.81 -5.14
N ALA A 51 11.64 9.75 -6.09
CA ALA A 51 11.07 10.96 -6.71
C ALA A 51 10.32 11.85 -5.71
N ARG A 52 9.64 11.25 -4.73
CA ARG A 52 8.86 11.94 -3.68
C ARG A 52 9.62 12.06 -2.36
N LYS A 53 10.89 11.66 -2.34
CA LYS A 53 11.81 11.84 -1.22
C LYS A 53 11.23 11.31 0.09
N TYR A 54 10.83 10.04 0.13
CA TYR A 54 10.13 9.48 1.30
C TYR A 54 10.87 9.69 2.62
N LEU A 55 12.20 9.67 2.61
CA LEU A 55 13.03 9.88 3.80
C LEU A 55 13.09 11.33 4.27
N GLU A 56 12.67 12.30 3.45
CA GLU A 56 12.58 13.71 3.81
C GLU A 56 11.17 14.09 4.35
N GLN A 57 10.22 13.15 4.36
CA GLN A 57 8.86 13.37 4.85
C GLN A 57 8.77 13.31 6.39
N ASP A 58 7.69 13.84 6.95
CA ASP A 58 7.36 13.73 8.37
C ASP A 58 6.44 12.53 8.65
N TYR A 59 6.78 11.73 9.67
CA TYR A 59 6.05 10.49 9.95
C TYR A 59 4.62 10.73 10.49
N PRO A 60 4.40 11.51 11.56
CA PRO A 60 3.06 11.88 12.01
C PRO A 60 2.17 12.42 10.90
N ASP A 61 2.68 13.35 10.09
CA ASP A 61 1.91 13.96 9.01
C ASP A 61 1.52 12.95 7.93
N MET A 62 2.48 12.12 7.50
CA MET A 62 2.21 11.10 6.49
C MET A 62 1.26 10.01 6.98
N LEU A 63 1.35 9.63 8.26
CA LEU A 63 0.40 8.71 8.86
C LEU A 63 -1.02 9.30 8.89
N ALA A 64 -1.16 10.56 9.30
CA ALA A 64 -2.45 11.25 9.32
C ALA A 64 -3.06 11.33 7.91
N ARG A 65 -2.25 11.67 6.91
CA ARG A 65 -2.67 11.70 5.50
C ARG A 65 -3.12 10.33 4.99
N PHE A 66 -2.36 9.27 5.28
CA PHE A 66 -2.75 7.91 4.92
C PHE A 66 -4.08 7.50 5.55
N LEU A 67 -4.27 7.77 6.84
CA LEU A 67 -5.51 7.42 7.54
C LEU A 67 -6.71 8.19 7.01
N ASP A 68 -6.54 9.47 6.66
CA ASP A 68 -7.60 10.26 6.04
C ASP A 68 -7.96 9.73 4.65
N GLU A 69 -6.97 9.38 3.84
CA GLU A 69 -7.21 8.78 2.51
C GLU A 69 -7.88 7.41 2.62
N ARG A 70 -7.47 6.58 3.58
CA ARG A 70 -8.13 5.30 3.88
C ARG A 70 -9.59 5.49 4.26
N ARG A 71 -9.89 6.46 5.11
CA ARG A 71 -11.27 6.80 5.48
C ARG A 71 -12.09 7.17 4.24
N GLN A 72 -11.58 8.06 3.40
CA GLN A 72 -12.24 8.46 2.15
C GLN A 72 -12.46 7.28 1.20
N SER A 73 -11.47 6.38 1.05
CA SER A 73 -11.59 5.17 0.24
C SER A 73 -12.71 4.25 0.73
N VAL A 74 -12.78 4.02 2.04
CA VAL A 74 -13.82 3.18 2.66
C VAL A 74 -15.20 3.82 2.51
N GLU A 75 -15.33 5.11 2.78
CA GLU A 75 -16.58 5.86 2.60
C GLU A 75 -17.06 5.79 1.13
N TRP A 76 -16.15 5.95 0.16
CA TRP A 76 -16.45 5.81 -1.26
C TRP A 76 -16.91 4.40 -1.63
N LEU A 77 -16.19 3.36 -1.20
CA LEU A 77 -16.55 1.96 -1.48
C LEU A 77 -17.92 1.60 -0.91
N GLN A 78 -18.26 2.10 0.29
CA GLN A 78 -19.56 1.89 0.92
C GLN A 78 -20.70 2.62 0.23
N ALA A 79 -20.42 3.73 -0.46
CA ALA A 79 -21.41 4.53 -1.17
C ALA A 79 -21.72 4.03 -2.60
N LEU A 80 -20.98 3.04 -3.12
CA LEU A 80 -21.19 2.50 -4.46
C LEU A 80 -22.57 1.81 -4.56
N ALA A 81 -23.37 2.23 -5.54
CA ALA A 81 -24.66 1.62 -5.87
C ALA A 81 -24.50 0.69 -7.09
N ASP A 82 -24.83 -0.59 -6.91
CA ASP A 82 -24.74 -1.64 -7.94
C ASP A 82 -23.38 -1.69 -8.71
N PRO A 83 -22.23 -1.70 -8.00
CA PRO A 83 -20.92 -1.73 -8.64
C PRO A 83 -20.71 -3.00 -9.46
N GLN A 84 -20.30 -2.82 -10.72
CA GLN A 84 -19.97 -3.90 -11.65
C GLN A 84 -18.58 -4.48 -11.34
N TRP A 85 -18.45 -5.23 -10.26
CA TRP A 85 -17.16 -5.76 -9.76
C TRP A 85 -16.41 -6.67 -10.74
N ASP A 86 -17.12 -7.26 -11.69
CA ASP A 86 -16.55 -8.16 -12.69
C ASP A 86 -16.13 -7.40 -13.96
N ASN A 87 -16.35 -6.08 -14.03
CA ASN A 87 -15.73 -5.23 -15.05
C ASN A 87 -14.22 -5.39 -15.01
N THR A 88 -13.62 -5.44 -16.19
CA THR A 88 -12.26 -5.92 -16.38
C THR A 88 -11.50 -5.03 -17.37
N TYR A 89 -10.34 -4.56 -16.94
CA TYR A 89 -9.35 -3.93 -17.81
C TYR A 89 -8.48 -5.00 -18.48
N GLN A 90 -8.29 -4.90 -19.80
CA GLN A 90 -7.43 -5.82 -20.56
C GLN A 90 -5.97 -5.34 -20.54
N HIS A 91 -5.19 -5.81 -19.58
CA HIS A 91 -3.78 -5.44 -19.48
C HIS A 91 -2.95 -6.18 -20.54
N PRO A 92 -2.10 -5.49 -21.33
CA PRO A 92 -1.39 -6.10 -22.46
C PRO A 92 -0.47 -7.26 -22.09
N ILE A 93 0.02 -7.29 -20.84
CA ILE A 93 0.96 -8.32 -20.34
C ILE A 93 0.31 -9.27 -19.32
N LEU A 94 -0.62 -8.76 -18.50
CA LEU A 94 -1.15 -9.49 -17.34
C LEU A 94 -2.51 -10.12 -17.65
N GLY A 95 -3.09 -9.81 -18.80
CA GLY A 95 -4.42 -10.25 -19.18
C GLY A 95 -5.53 -9.51 -18.43
N PRO A 96 -6.69 -10.15 -18.22
CA PRO A 96 -7.85 -9.52 -17.62
C PRO A 96 -7.64 -9.19 -16.13
N LEU A 97 -7.77 -7.92 -15.77
CA LEU A 97 -7.70 -7.43 -14.38
C LEU A 97 -9.05 -6.81 -13.97
N SER A 98 -9.80 -7.48 -13.09
CA SER A 98 -11.12 -7.02 -12.66
C SER A 98 -11.09 -6.03 -11.50
N ALA A 99 -12.17 -5.26 -11.30
CA ALA A 99 -12.34 -4.40 -10.13
C ALA A 99 -12.26 -5.21 -8.81
N ARG A 100 -12.88 -6.40 -8.78
CA ARG A 100 -12.78 -7.35 -7.67
C ARG A 100 -11.33 -7.77 -7.39
N LEU A 101 -10.55 -8.02 -8.44
CA LEU A 101 -9.13 -8.38 -8.32
C LEU A 101 -8.35 -7.26 -7.67
N PHE A 102 -8.50 -6.01 -8.13
CA PHE A 102 -7.79 -4.87 -7.55
C PHE A 102 -8.18 -4.65 -6.08
N LEU A 103 -9.47 -4.67 -5.75
CA LEU A 103 -9.93 -4.51 -4.37
C LEU A 103 -9.39 -5.61 -3.44
N THR A 104 -9.38 -6.85 -3.91
CA THR A 104 -8.84 -7.98 -3.12
C THR A 104 -7.33 -7.84 -2.90
N ASN A 105 -6.60 -7.44 -3.94
CA ASN A 105 -5.15 -7.25 -3.84
C ASN A 105 -4.77 -6.02 -3.02
N TRP A 106 -5.64 -5.00 -2.94
CA TRP A 106 -5.45 -3.86 -2.04
C TRP A 106 -5.36 -4.30 -0.58
N LEU A 107 -6.32 -5.12 -0.14
CA LEU A 107 -6.30 -5.65 1.22
C LEU A 107 -5.13 -6.62 1.42
N ALA A 108 -4.80 -7.44 0.42
CA ALA A 108 -3.64 -8.32 0.52
C ALA A 108 -2.32 -7.52 0.65
N HIS A 109 -2.20 -6.40 -0.05
CA HIS A 109 -1.06 -5.49 0.00
C HIS A 109 -0.93 -4.83 1.38
N ASP A 110 -2.04 -4.39 1.99
CA ASP A 110 -2.05 -3.93 3.38
C ASP A 110 -1.48 -4.99 4.32
N TYR A 111 -1.92 -6.26 4.20
CA TYR A 111 -1.41 -7.34 5.03
C TYR A 111 0.08 -7.61 4.84
N LEU A 112 0.59 -7.49 3.61
CA LEU A 112 2.04 -7.58 3.34
C LEU A 112 2.81 -6.49 4.11
N HIS A 113 2.31 -5.26 4.13
CA HIS A 113 2.96 -4.16 4.84
C HIS A 113 2.73 -4.17 6.34
N PHE A 114 1.61 -4.68 6.85
CA PHE A 114 1.43 -4.92 8.29
C PHE A 114 2.43 -5.95 8.80
N ARG A 115 2.64 -7.03 8.05
CA ARG A 115 3.70 -8.01 8.34
C ARG A 115 5.08 -7.35 8.31
N GLN A 116 5.34 -6.48 7.33
CA GLN A 116 6.61 -5.73 7.25
C GLN A 116 6.80 -4.81 8.47
N ILE A 117 5.78 -4.05 8.86
CA ILE A 117 5.80 -3.16 10.04
C ILE A 117 6.07 -3.97 11.31
N ALA A 118 5.36 -5.09 11.51
CA ALA A 118 5.56 -5.96 12.67
C ALA A 118 7.01 -6.46 12.74
N ARG A 119 7.56 -6.92 11.61
CA ARG A 119 8.96 -7.34 11.49
C ARG A 119 9.93 -6.19 11.81
N ILE A 120 9.71 -4.99 11.28
CA ILE A 120 10.55 -3.82 11.54
C ILE A 120 10.54 -3.48 13.04
N LYS A 121 9.37 -3.48 13.68
CA LYS A 121 9.23 -3.24 15.13
C LYS A 121 9.95 -4.31 15.96
N HIS A 122 9.79 -5.58 15.61
CA HIS A 122 10.46 -6.69 16.27
C HIS A 122 11.99 -6.55 16.20
N GLN A 123 12.53 -6.30 15.01
CA GLN A 123 13.96 -6.11 14.82
C GLN A 123 14.49 -4.86 15.53
N PHE A 124 13.75 -3.75 15.49
CA PHE A 124 14.12 -2.54 16.21
C PHE A 124 14.18 -2.76 17.72
N LEU A 125 13.23 -3.51 18.29
CA LEU A 125 13.23 -3.85 19.71
C LEU A 125 14.48 -4.66 20.09
N GLY A 126 14.85 -5.66 19.29
CA GLY A 126 16.06 -6.45 19.52
C GLY A 126 17.32 -5.58 19.48
N VAL A 127 17.46 -4.71 18.47
CA VAL A 127 18.59 -3.79 18.36
C VAL A 127 18.62 -2.78 19.50
N LYS A 128 17.47 -2.23 19.88
CA LYS A 128 17.39 -1.18 20.91
C LYS A 128 17.63 -1.71 22.33
N SER A 129 17.21 -2.95 22.60
CA SER A 129 17.38 -3.60 23.90
C SER A 129 18.72 -4.33 24.04
N GLY A 130 19.32 -4.80 22.95
CA GLY A 130 20.47 -5.70 22.99
C GLY A 130 20.13 -7.11 23.49
N ILE A 131 18.84 -7.43 23.65
CA ILE A 131 18.35 -8.71 24.19
C ILE A 131 17.94 -9.64 23.04
N LYS A 132 18.30 -10.92 23.13
CA LYS A 132 17.77 -11.96 22.24
C LYS A 132 16.28 -12.17 22.55
N LEU A 133 15.45 -12.11 21.51
CA LEU A 133 14.00 -12.21 21.63
C LEU A 133 13.46 -13.62 21.37
N ASP A 134 14.34 -14.63 21.33
CA ASP A 134 14.01 -16.04 21.07
C ASP A 134 13.06 -16.66 22.10
N TYR A 135 13.05 -16.16 23.34
CA TYR A 135 12.05 -16.55 24.34
C TYR A 135 10.60 -16.29 23.89
N ALA A 136 10.36 -15.27 23.05
CA ALA A 136 9.04 -14.97 22.52
C ALA A 136 8.65 -15.86 21.31
N GLY A 137 9.56 -16.71 20.83
CA GLY A 137 9.42 -17.54 19.65
C GLY A 137 10.36 -17.13 18.51
N GLU A 138 10.48 -18.00 17.51
CA GLU A 138 11.20 -17.71 16.26
C GLU A 138 10.32 -16.90 15.30
N TRP A 139 10.93 -15.99 14.54
CA TRP A 139 10.27 -15.07 13.61
C TRP A 139 10.41 -15.52 12.15
#